data_AF-A0A816F8Q5-F1
#
_entry.id   AF-A0A816F8Q5-F1
#
_cell.length_a   1.000
_cell.length_b   1.000
_cell.length_c   1.000
_cell.angle_alpha   90.00
_cell.angle_beta   90.00
_cell.angle_gamma   90.00
#
_symmetry.space_group_name_H-M   'P 1'
#
loop_
_entity.id
_entity.type
_entity.pdbx_description
1 polymer ?
#
loop_
_entity_poly.entity_id
_entity_poly.type
_entity_poly.pdbx_seq_one_letter_code
_entity_poly.pdbx_strand_id
1 'polypeptide(L)' 'AAMIKMIPSKPMCVERFADYPPLGRFAVRDMRQTVAVGVIKDIEKKVGTAGKVTKSAAVAAKGGKK' A
#
# COMPACT_ATOMS: atom_id res chain seq x y z
N ALA A 1 -8.00 -20.57 10.41
CA ALA A 1 -7.63 -19.41 9.56
C ALA A 1 -8.89 -18.65 9.23
N ALA A 2 -8.88 -17.31 9.35
CA ALA A 2 -10.04 -16.47 9.09
C ALA A 2 -9.75 -15.52 7.93
N MET A 3 -10.77 -15.14 7.17
CA MET A 3 -10.71 -14.04 6.20
C MET A 3 -11.40 -12.83 6.83
N ILE A 4 -10.67 -11.72 6.93
CA ILE A 4 -11.12 -10.53 7.66
C ILE A 4 -10.97 -9.33 6.72
N LYS A 5 -12.02 -8.52 6.58
CA LYS A 5 -11.93 -7.22 5.90
C LYS A 5 -11.41 -6.18 6.89
N MET A 6 -10.28 -5.55 6.56
CA MET A 6 -9.62 -4.58 7.44
C MET A 6 -9.68 -3.18 6.81
N ILE A 7 -10.06 -2.17 7.60
CA ILE A 7 -10.13 -0.77 7.16
C ILE A 7 -9.04 0.00 7.93
N PRO A 8 -8.03 0.58 7.23
CA PRO A 8 -7.00 1.34 7.90
C PRO A 8 -7.54 2.71 8.34
N SER A 9 -7.19 3.13 9.55
CA SER A 9 -7.58 4.45 10.10
C SER A 9 -6.75 5.61 9.56
N LYS A 10 -5.56 5.33 8.99
CA LYS A 10 -4.68 6.30 8.33
C LYS A 10 -4.40 5.87 6.89
N PRO A 11 -4.13 6.81 5.95
CA PRO A 11 -3.71 6.45 4.60
C PRO A 11 -2.50 5.52 4.62
N MET A 12 -2.63 4.33 4.04
CA MET A 12 -1.62 3.28 4.04
C MET A 12 -1.56 2.66 2.64
N CYS A 13 -0.34 2.39 2.16
CA CYS A 13 -0.11 1.67 0.91
C CYS A 13 0.17 0.21 1.25
N VAL A 14 -0.67 -0.69 0.77
CA VAL A 14 -0.53 -2.14 0.90
C VAL A 14 -0.86 -2.79 -0.43
N GLU A 15 -0.24 -3.94 -0.71
CA GLU A 15 -0.40 -4.68 -1.98
C GLU A 15 -0.78 -6.14 -1.71
N ARG A 16 -1.35 -6.82 -2.73
CA ARG A 16 -1.61 -8.25 -2.63
C ARG A 16 -0.30 -9.01 -2.48
N PHE A 17 -0.33 -10.08 -1.68
CA PHE A 17 0.85 -10.91 -1.45
C PHE A 17 1.42 -11.55 -2.72
N ALA A 18 0.55 -11.90 -3.69
CA ALA A 18 0.98 -12.51 -4.94
C ALA A 18 1.77 -11.54 -5.84
N ASP A 19 1.38 -10.26 -5.87
CA ASP A 19 1.99 -9.24 -6.73
C ASP A 19 3.26 -8.68 -6.09
N TYR A 20 3.16 -8.33 -4.80
CA TYR A 20 4.26 -7.76 -4.03
C TYR A 20 4.35 -8.42 -2.64
N PRO A 21 5.03 -9.59 -2.54
CA PRO A 21 5.19 -10.33 -1.29
C PRO A 21 5.67 -9.51 -0.08
N PRO A 22 6.62 -8.56 -0.20
CA PRO A 22 7.07 -7.78 0.96
C PRO A 22 6.03 -6.78 1.46
N LEU A 23 5.12 -6.30 0.61
CA LEU A 23 4.05 -5.35 0.98
C LEU A 23 2.75 -6.05 1.43
N GLY A 24 2.59 -7.33 1.09
CA GLY A 24 1.41 -8.13 1.43
C GLY A 24 1.49 -8.90 2.74
N ARG A 25 2.62 -8.85 3.48
CA ARG A 25 2.79 -9.49 4.79
C ARG A 25 2.62 -8.46 5.90
N PHE A 26 1.82 -8.77 6.91
CA PHE A 26 1.63 -7.87 8.04
C PHE A 26 1.61 -8.61 9.38
N ALA A 27 2.02 -7.90 10.43
CA ALA A 27 1.94 -8.34 11.81
C ALA A 27 1.00 -7.41 12.58
N VAL A 28 0.07 -8.00 13.33
CA VAL A 28 -0.80 -7.26 14.24
C VAL A 28 -0.12 -7.21 15.60
N ARG A 29 0.07 -6.00 16.13
CA ARG A 29 0.69 -5.80 17.44
C ARG A 29 -0.31 -5.18 18.40
N ASP A 30 -0.34 -5.72 19.61
CA ASP A 30 -1.03 -5.11 20.75
C ASP A 30 -0.12 -5.22 21.98
N MET A 31 -0.12 -4.20 22.83
CA MET A 31 0.70 -4.14 24.06
C MET A 31 2.15 -4.67 23.91
N ARG A 32 2.86 -4.21 22.88
CA ARG A 32 4.25 -4.62 22.51
C ARG A 32 4.42 -6.05 22.01
N GLN A 33 3.39 -6.88 22.06
CA GLN A 33 3.41 -8.27 21.59
C GLN A 33 2.79 -8.40 20.20
N THR A 34 3.17 -9.44 19.46
CA THR A 34 2.56 -9.78 18.18
C THR A 34 1.40 -10.72 18.43
N VAL A 35 0.18 -10.25 18.20
CA VAL A 35 -1.05 -11.02 18.46
C VAL A 35 -1.50 -11.84 17.25
N ALA A 36 -1.11 -11.43 16.03
CA ALA A 36 -1.40 -12.17 14.82
C ALA A 36 -0.41 -11.85 13.69
N VAL A 37 -0.35 -12.76 12.72
CA VAL A 37 0.35 -12.59 11.44
C VAL A 37 -0.58 -12.96 10.30
N GLY A 38 -0.49 -12.23 9.19
CA GLY A 38 -1.38 -12.40 8.07
C GLY A 38 -0.76 -12.04 6.72
N VAL A 39 -1.42 -12.51 5.66
CA VAL A 39 -1.11 -12.18 4.28
C VAL A 39 -2.33 -11.58 3.60
N ILE A 40 -2.11 -10.55 2.77
CA ILE A 40 -3.16 -9.83 2.05
C ILE A 40 -3.54 -10.61 0.79
N LYS A 41 -4.78 -11.06 0.72
CA LYS A 41 -5.34 -11.75 -0.45
C LYS A 41 -5.89 -10.79 -1.49
N ASP A 42 -6.63 -9.77 -1.05
CA ASP A 42 -7.26 -8.80 -1.93
C ASP A 42 -7.23 -7.38 -1.34
N ILE A 43 -7.27 -6.37 -2.20
CA ILE A 43 -7.26 -4.94 -1.84
C ILE A 43 -8.22 -4.13 -2.73
N GLU A 44 -9.03 -3.30 -2.09
CA GLU A 44 -9.76 -2.22 -2.76
C GLU A 44 -8.87 -0.98 -2.77
N LYS A 45 -8.23 -0.68 -3.92
CA LYS A 45 -7.39 0.51 -4.05
C LYS A 45 -8.25 1.76 -4.01
N LYS A 46 -7.92 2.69 -3.11
CA LYS A 46 -8.57 3.99 -3.09
C LYS A 46 -8.22 4.73 -4.40
N VAL A 47 -9.23 5.23 -5.11
CA VAL A 47 -9.05 6.13 -6.26
C VAL A 47 -8.43 7.42 -5.73
N GLY A 48 -7.11 7.54 -5.86
CA GLY A 48 -6.36 8.67 -5.34
C GLY A 48 -6.58 9.93 -6.17
N THR A 49 -6.82 11.05 -5.49
CA THR A 49 -6.63 12.39 -6.08
C THR A 49 -5.16 12.52 -6.48
N ALA A 50 -4.89 12.97 -7.70
CA ALA A 50 -3.53 13.13 -8.21
C ALA A 50 -2.66 13.90 -7.21
N GLY A 51 -1.55 13.28 -6.77
CA GLY A 51 -0.59 13.93 -5.88
C GLY A 51 0.01 15.18 -6.54
N LYS A 52 0.52 16.11 -5.73
CA LYS A 52 1.22 17.29 -6.25
C LYS A 52 2.40 16.86 -7.11
N VAL A 53 2.31 17.12 -8.41
CA VAL A 53 3.38 16.84 -9.38
C VAL A 53 4.47 17.88 -9.21
N THR A 54 5.71 17.42 -9.02
CA THR A 54 6.87 18.33 -8.96
C THR A 54 7.22 18.83 -10.36
N LYS A 55 7.83 20.01 -10.44
CA LYS A 55 8.26 20.59 -11.74
C LYS A 55 9.17 19.63 -12.51
N SER A 56 10.06 18.93 -11.81
CA SER A 56 10.96 17.93 -12.39
C SER A 56 10.21 16.72 -12.95
N ALA A 57 9.17 16.24 -12.26
CA ALA A 57 8.33 15.15 -12.74
C ALA A 57 7.55 15.53 -14.02
N ALA A 58 7.07 16.77 -14.10
CA ALA A 58 6.40 17.27 -15.30
C ALA A 58 7.35 17.39 -16.52
N VAL A 59 8.62 17.71 -16.28
CA VAL A 59 9.66 17.76 -17.33
C VAL A 59 10.03 16.35 -17.79
N ALA A 60 10.22 15.40 -16.87
CA ALA A 60 10.54 14.01 -17.21
C ALA A 60 9.40 13.32 -17.97
N ALA A 61 8.14 13.58 -17.59
CA ALA A 61 6.96 13.01 -18.24
C ALA A 61 6.72 13.52 -19.68
N LYS A 62 7.25 14.70 -20.04
CA LYS A 62 7.11 15.28 -21.38
C LYS A 62 8.20 14.85 -22.36
N GLY A 63 9.07 13.91 -21.97
CA GLY A 63 10.19 13.44 -22.78
C GLY A 63 11.30 14.48 -22.77
N GLY A 64 12.47 14.09 -22.28
CA GLY A 64 13.67 14.91 -22.40
C GLY A 64 13.96 15.20 -23.88
N LYS A 65 13.60 16.40 -24.33
CA LYS A 65 14.37 17.04 -25.38
C LYS A 65 15.68 17.49 -24.72
N LYS A 66 16.78 16.86 -25.14
CA LYS A 66 18.05 17.58 -25.25
C LYS A 66 17.81 18.92 -25.93
#